data_AF-A0A7Y9B062-F1
#
_entry.id   AF-A0A7Y9B062-F1
#
_cell.length_a   1.000
_cell.length_b   1.000
_cell.length_c   1.000
_cell.angle_alpha   90.00
_cell.angle_beta   90.00
_cell.angle_gamma   90.00
#
_symmetry.space_group_name_H-M   'P 1'
#
loop_
_entity.id
_entity.type
_entity.pdbx_description
1 polymer ?
#
loop_
_entity_poly.entity_id
_entity_poly.type
_entity_poly.pdbx_seq_one_letter_code
_entity_poly.pdbx_strand_id
1 'polypeptide(L)'
;MEKGIKFHSIYFRYFIFVLMFAVTSLYVIAYHEVGDQAITISFGKVEISMTPGQFACRGFGVLIALSIILSFTSWKFSVGGSGIYIKKIDLLVPWDDINSVAHVWVNEYRALKPKASYLFYNRKSLIIYRKELKPICIYNISVLSLYVIKLFKPQLRSNILPASLATLSNVLLNGAILYEGLVNHYDIKSSVLFMGFIVLYLVKSLFIPLAITGHQNAIHGKLILHDTAYKRDGSKAVII
;
A
#
# COMPACT_ATOMS: atom_id res chain seq x y z
N MET A 1 -23.19 -0.76 -18.89
CA MET A 1 -21.77 -1.18 -18.83
C MET A 1 -21.73 -2.66 -18.52
N GLU A 2 -20.99 -3.47 -19.30
CA GLU A 2 -20.76 -4.88 -18.97
C GLU A 2 -20.28 -5.02 -17.52
N LYS A 3 -20.64 -6.14 -16.87
CA LYS A 3 -20.25 -6.48 -15.50
C LYS A 3 -18.72 -6.61 -15.40
N GLY A 4 -18.03 -5.50 -15.18
CA GLY A 4 -16.59 -5.46 -14.93
C GLY A 4 -16.24 -5.69 -13.46
N ILE A 5 -15.03 -6.18 -13.20
CA ILE A 5 -14.47 -6.33 -11.85
C ILE A 5 -14.04 -4.95 -11.36
N LYS A 6 -14.51 -4.53 -10.17
CA LYS A 6 -14.25 -3.21 -9.60
C LYS A 6 -13.03 -3.23 -8.68
N PHE A 7 -12.14 -2.26 -8.88
CA PHE A 7 -10.97 -2.06 -8.03
C PHE A 7 -11.15 -0.88 -7.10
N HIS A 8 -10.91 -1.15 -5.82
CA HIS A 8 -11.06 -0.19 -4.73
C HIS A 8 -9.70 0.34 -4.29
N SER A 9 -9.72 1.56 -3.73
CA SER A 9 -8.52 2.19 -3.23
C SER A 9 -8.00 1.46 -2.00
N ILE A 10 -6.71 1.15 -1.98
CA ILE A 10 -6.02 0.52 -0.83
C ILE A 10 -5.41 1.53 0.13
N TYR A 11 -5.79 2.82 0.04
CA TYR A 11 -5.18 3.90 0.81
C TYR A 11 -5.27 3.67 2.32
N PHE A 12 -6.42 3.22 2.81
CA PHE A 12 -6.65 2.98 4.24
C PHE A 12 -5.75 1.88 4.82
N ARG A 13 -5.22 0.95 4.00
CA ARG A 13 -4.35 -0.14 4.48
C ARG A 13 -3.09 0.38 5.16
N TYR A 14 -2.62 1.56 4.74
CA TYR A 14 -1.50 2.23 5.41
C TYR A 14 -1.84 2.58 6.86
N PHE A 15 -2.99 3.24 7.10
CA PHE A 15 -3.42 3.59 8.45
C PHE A 15 -3.74 2.38 9.31
N ILE A 16 -4.39 1.36 8.74
CA ILE A 16 -4.63 0.10 9.44
C ILE A 16 -3.31 -0.53 9.89
N PHE A 17 -2.28 -0.52 9.05
CA PHE A 17 -0.97 -1.05 9.43
C PHE A 17 -0.31 -0.24 10.55
N VAL A 18 -0.39 1.10 10.51
CA VAL A 18 0.10 1.97 11.60
C VAL A 18 -0.62 1.65 12.92
N LEU A 19 -1.94 1.46 12.88
CA LEU A 19 -2.72 1.09 14.07
C LEU A 19 -2.36 -0.31 14.57
N MET A 20 -2.16 -1.29 13.67
CA MET A 20 -1.71 -2.63 14.05
C MET A 20 -0.36 -2.57 14.76
N PHE A 21 0.59 -1.79 14.21
CA PHE A 21 1.88 -1.58 14.84
C PHE A 21 1.73 -0.94 16.23
N ALA A 22 0.89 0.10 16.37
CA ALA A 22 0.63 0.72 17.67
C ALA A 22 0.04 -0.25 18.69
N VAL A 23 -0.94 -1.08 18.30
CA VAL A 23 -1.50 -2.14 19.16
C VAL A 23 -0.41 -3.13 19.59
N THR A 24 0.45 -3.56 18.66
CA THR A 24 1.58 -4.43 18.98
C THR A 24 2.56 -3.76 19.95
N SER A 25 2.92 -2.49 19.76
CA SER A 25 3.81 -1.78 20.69
C SER A 25 3.21 -1.67 22.09
N LEU A 26 1.92 -1.32 22.20
CA LEU A 26 1.22 -1.24 23.48
C LEU A 26 1.15 -2.62 24.16
N TYR A 27 0.87 -3.68 23.39
CA TYR A 27 0.92 -5.05 23.87
C TYR A 27 2.29 -5.39 24.48
N VAL A 28 3.37 -5.10 23.75
CA VAL A 28 4.74 -5.40 24.20
C VAL A 28 5.09 -4.64 25.48
N ILE A 29 4.77 -3.34 25.55
CA ILE A 29 5.01 -2.53 26.75
C ILE A 29 4.29 -3.13 27.95
N ALA A 30 2.99 -3.42 27.81
CA ALA A 30 2.18 -4.01 28.86
C ALA A 30 2.73 -5.40 29.29
N TYR A 31 3.15 -6.23 28.34
CA TYR A 31 3.71 -7.54 28.62
C TYR A 31 5.04 -7.46 29.38
N HIS A 32 5.91 -6.50 29.07
CA HIS A 32 7.18 -6.33 29.82
C HIS A 32 6.94 -5.79 31.25
N GLU A 33 5.88 -5.03 31.48
CA GLU A 33 5.58 -4.47 32.81
C GLU A 33 4.91 -5.48 33.75
N VAL A 34 3.91 -6.23 33.27
CA VAL A 34 3.08 -7.11 34.12
C VAL A 34 3.03 -8.57 33.66
N GLY A 35 3.77 -8.94 32.61
CA GLY A 35 3.64 -10.25 31.98
C GLY A 35 2.26 -10.45 31.36
N ASP A 36 1.69 -11.64 31.51
CA ASP A 36 0.31 -11.93 31.09
C ASP A 36 -0.71 -11.75 32.23
N GLN A 37 -0.34 -11.03 33.29
CA GLN A 37 -1.28 -10.72 34.37
C GLN A 37 -2.35 -9.75 33.88
N ALA A 38 -3.56 -9.87 34.45
CA ALA A 38 -4.68 -9.03 34.05
C ALA A 38 -4.43 -7.57 34.46
N ILE A 39 -4.57 -6.66 33.50
CA ILE A 39 -4.51 -5.21 33.72
C ILE A 39 -5.95 -4.72 33.81
N THR A 40 -6.26 -3.99 34.88
CA THR A 40 -7.54 -3.28 35.01
C THR A 40 -7.39 -1.88 34.41
N ILE A 41 -8.06 -1.65 33.29
CA ILE A 41 -8.12 -0.34 32.64
C ILE A 41 -9.46 0.29 33.02
N SER A 42 -9.41 1.39 33.78
CA SER A 42 -10.61 2.12 34.20
C SER A 42 -10.90 3.28 33.26
N PHE A 43 -12.02 3.22 32.55
CA PHE A 43 -12.56 4.32 31.75
C PHE A 43 -13.72 4.98 32.51
N GLY A 44 -13.38 5.93 33.38
CA GLY A 44 -14.36 6.62 34.22
C GLY A 44 -15.06 5.65 35.16
N LYS A 45 -16.31 5.26 34.87
CA LYS A 45 -17.11 4.33 35.68
C LYS A 45 -17.02 2.86 35.23
N VAL A 46 -16.37 2.58 34.10
CA VAL A 46 -16.27 1.23 33.55
C VAL A 46 -14.86 0.71 33.79
N GLU A 47 -14.75 -0.37 34.55
CA GLU A 47 -13.50 -1.09 34.75
C GLU A 47 -13.49 -2.31 33.84
N ILE A 48 -12.45 -2.41 33.02
CA ILE A 48 -12.25 -3.56 32.14
C ILE A 48 -10.93 -4.20 32.53
N SER A 49 -11.02 -5.41 33.08
CA SER A 49 -9.85 -6.25 33.33
C SER A 49 -9.59 -7.13 32.11
N MET A 50 -8.38 -7.06 31.55
CA MET A 50 -7.95 -7.92 30.44
C MET A 50 -6.45 -8.16 30.50
N THR A 51 -5.99 -9.33 30.05
CA THR A 51 -4.56 -9.58 29.90
C THR A 51 -4.02 -8.87 28.66
N PRO A 52 -2.71 -8.56 28.58
CA PRO A 52 -2.10 -8.00 27.37
C PRO A 52 -2.38 -8.82 26.11
N GLY A 53 -2.34 -10.16 26.20
CA GLY A 53 -2.69 -11.02 25.07
C GLY A 53 -4.13 -10.84 24.59
N GLN A 54 -5.09 -10.74 25.52
CA GLN A 54 -6.49 -10.47 25.18
C GLN A 54 -6.68 -9.09 24.54
N PHE A 55 -5.97 -8.08 25.03
CA PHE A 55 -5.94 -6.74 24.42
C PHE A 55 -5.48 -6.79 22.96
N ALA A 56 -4.35 -7.44 22.70
CA ALA A 56 -3.80 -7.59 21.36
C ALA A 56 -4.79 -8.31 20.44
N CYS A 57 -5.30 -9.48 20.85
CA CYS A 57 -6.27 -10.25 20.06
C CYS A 57 -7.53 -9.45 19.71
N ARG A 58 -8.13 -8.75 20.67
CA ARG A 58 -9.31 -7.91 20.43
C ARG A 58 -8.99 -6.73 19.51
N GLY A 59 -7.87 -6.05 19.74
CA GLY A 59 -7.41 -4.94 18.90
C GLY A 59 -7.21 -5.37 17.43
N PHE A 60 -6.51 -6.48 17.21
CA PHE A 60 -6.32 -7.04 15.87
C PHE A 60 -7.64 -7.46 15.22
N GLY A 61 -8.56 -8.09 15.98
CA GLY A 61 -9.89 -8.44 15.50
C GLY A 61 -10.66 -7.24 14.95
N VAL A 62 -10.67 -6.13 15.69
CA VAL A 62 -11.31 -4.87 15.26
C VAL A 62 -10.63 -4.31 14.00
N LEU A 63 -9.30 -4.29 13.96
CA LEU A 63 -8.55 -3.74 12.83
C LEU A 63 -8.72 -4.57 11.55
N ILE A 64 -8.81 -5.90 11.66
CA ILE A 64 -9.08 -6.79 10.53
C ILE A 64 -10.51 -6.55 10.01
N ALA A 65 -11.51 -6.50 10.89
CA ALA A 65 -12.88 -6.21 10.50
C ALA A 65 -12.99 -4.85 9.79
N LEU A 66 -12.36 -3.81 10.35
CA LEU A 66 -12.31 -2.48 9.74
C LEU A 66 -11.62 -2.50 8.37
N SER A 67 -10.52 -3.24 8.22
CA SER A 67 -9.81 -3.40 6.95
C SER A 67 -10.69 -4.03 5.86
N ILE A 68 -11.49 -5.05 6.22
CA ILE A 68 -12.44 -5.69 5.30
C ILE A 68 -13.50 -4.70 4.85
N ILE A 69 -14.15 -4.00 5.79
CA ILE A 69 -15.20 -3.01 5.47
C ILE A 69 -14.64 -1.92 4.55
N LEU A 70 -13.50 -1.33 4.93
CA LEU A 70 -12.89 -0.24 4.16
C LEU A 70 -12.44 -0.67 2.76
N SER A 71 -12.12 -1.95 2.56
CA SER A 71 -11.73 -2.52 1.25
C SER A 71 -12.79 -2.38 0.17
N PHE A 72 -14.05 -2.15 0.52
CA PHE A 72 -15.16 -2.03 -0.44
C PHE A 72 -15.75 -0.62 -0.56
N THR A 73 -15.24 0.37 0.17
CA THR A 73 -15.88 1.71 0.24
C THR A 73 -15.60 2.60 -0.98
N SER A 74 -14.41 2.51 -1.57
CA SER A 74 -13.90 3.53 -2.49
C SER A 74 -13.42 2.96 -3.83
N TRP A 75 -14.35 2.61 -4.73
CA TRP A 75 -14.00 2.11 -6.07
C TRP A 75 -13.45 3.22 -6.98
N LYS A 76 -12.38 2.91 -7.73
CA LYS A 76 -11.66 3.87 -8.58
C LYS A 76 -11.80 3.57 -10.06
N PHE A 77 -11.72 2.29 -10.44
CA PHE A 77 -11.84 1.86 -11.83
C PHE A 77 -12.42 0.45 -11.89
N SER A 78 -12.83 0.04 -13.08
CA SER A 78 -13.33 -1.31 -13.35
C SER A 78 -12.68 -1.87 -14.60
N VAL A 79 -12.44 -3.18 -14.61
CA VAL A 79 -11.90 -3.92 -15.76
C VAL A 79 -13.00 -4.80 -16.31
N GLY A 80 -13.32 -4.65 -17.59
CA GLY A 80 -14.37 -5.41 -18.27
C GLY A 80 -13.90 -5.98 -19.61
N GLY A 81 -14.83 -6.61 -20.34
CA GLY A 81 -14.55 -7.22 -21.64
C GLY A 81 -14.06 -6.22 -22.69
N SER A 82 -14.59 -4.99 -22.68
CA SER A 82 -14.25 -3.94 -23.64
C SER A 82 -12.99 -3.11 -23.31
N GLY A 83 -12.55 -3.09 -22.04
CA GLY A 83 -11.44 -2.24 -21.62
C GLY A 83 -11.40 -1.92 -20.12
N ILE A 84 -10.71 -0.83 -19.79
CA ILE A 84 -10.58 -0.32 -18.42
C ILE A 84 -11.39 0.97 -18.28
N TYR A 85 -12.41 0.96 -17.43
CA TYR A 85 -13.23 2.13 -17.14
C TYR A 85 -12.78 2.84 -15.87
N ILE A 86 -12.56 4.16 -15.94
CA ILE A 86 -12.06 4.99 -14.84
C ILE A 86 -13.17 5.92 -14.36
N LYS A 87 -13.63 5.70 -13.12
CA LYS A 87 -14.79 6.39 -12.53
C LYS A 87 -14.64 7.91 -12.49
N LYS A 88 -13.47 8.38 -12.03
CA LYS A 88 -13.28 9.80 -11.66
C LYS A 88 -13.41 10.75 -12.85
N ILE A 89 -13.04 10.27 -14.04
CA ILE A 89 -13.04 11.05 -15.27
C ILE A 89 -14.04 10.50 -16.29
N ASP A 90 -14.87 9.55 -15.88
CA ASP A 90 -15.86 8.86 -16.72
C ASP A 90 -15.31 8.41 -18.08
N LEU A 91 -14.12 7.77 -18.06
CA LEU A 91 -13.39 7.38 -19.27
C LEU A 91 -13.28 5.87 -19.37
N LEU A 92 -13.82 5.30 -20.45
CA LEU A 92 -13.51 3.94 -20.88
C LEU A 92 -12.28 3.99 -21.81
N VAL A 93 -11.20 3.32 -21.40
CA VAL A 93 -10.02 3.10 -22.25
C VAL A 93 -10.15 1.71 -22.88
N PRO A 94 -10.45 1.60 -24.18
CA PRO A 94 -10.59 0.30 -24.84
C PRO A 94 -9.25 -0.44 -24.91
N TRP A 95 -9.29 -1.77 -25.00
CA TRP A 95 -8.07 -2.58 -25.04
C TRP A 95 -7.12 -2.20 -26.16
N ASP A 96 -7.65 -1.78 -27.30
CA ASP A 96 -6.85 -1.43 -28.48
C ASP A 96 -6.07 -0.12 -28.31
N ASP A 97 -6.48 0.74 -27.39
CA ASP A 97 -5.77 1.98 -27.07
C ASP A 97 -4.65 1.78 -26.05
N ILE A 98 -4.63 0.63 -25.37
CA ILE A 98 -3.67 0.32 -24.30
C ILE A 98 -2.46 -0.38 -24.91
N ASN A 99 -1.28 0.20 -24.70
CA ASN A 99 -0.01 -0.39 -25.10
C ASN A 99 0.53 -1.34 -24.01
N SER A 100 0.52 -0.88 -22.75
CA SER A 100 0.98 -1.67 -21.60
C SER A 100 0.35 -1.17 -20.30
N VAL A 101 0.43 -2.00 -19.27
CA VAL A 101 0.00 -1.65 -17.92
C VAL A 101 1.10 -1.95 -16.92
N ALA A 102 1.32 -1.06 -15.96
CA ALA A 102 2.35 -1.28 -14.94
C ALA A 102 1.84 -0.94 -13.55
N HIS A 103 2.32 -1.64 -12.54
CA HIS A 103 2.12 -1.30 -11.15
C HIS A 103 3.45 -0.80 -10.57
N VAL A 104 3.45 0.45 -10.13
CA VAL A 104 4.65 1.15 -9.65
C VAL A 104 4.38 1.77 -8.29
N TRP A 105 5.44 2.13 -7.59
CA TRP A 105 5.34 2.82 -6.31
C TRP A 105 5.90 4.21 -6.50
N VAL A 106 5.03 5.21 -6.57
CA VAL A 106 5.42 6.60 -6.85
C VAL A 106 5.18 7.43 -5.60
N ASN A 107 6.16 8.25 -5.24
CA ASN A 107 6.01 9.17 -4.13
C ASN A 107 5.25 10.42 -4.61
N GLU A 108 4.32 10.90 -3.79
CA GLU A 108 3.67 12.19 -3.98
C GLU A 108 4.19 13.15 -2.91
N TYR A 109 5.08 14.06 -3.30
CA TYR A 109 5.67 15.06 -2.44
C TYR A 109 4.86 16.35 -2.56
N ARG A 110 4.00 16.59 -1.59
CA ARG A 110 3.10 17.75 -1.55
C ARG A 110 3.55 18.80 -0.54
N ALA A 111 4.81 19.24 -0.52
CA ALA A 111 5.24 20.26 0.46
C ALA A 111 4.58 21.65 0.32
N LEU A 112 3.90 21.96 -0.79
CA LEU A 112 3.42 23.31 -1.11
C LEU A 112 1.88 23.46 -1.15
N LYS A 113 1.11 22.61 -0.45
CA LYS A 113 -0.33 22.85 -0.23
C LYS A 113 -0.64 22.95 1.27
N PRO A 114 -1.48 23.93 1.72
CA PRO A 114 -1.77 24.16 3.15
C PRO A 114 -2.51 23.01 3.89
N LYS A 115 -2.75 21.88 3.22
CA LYS A 115 -3.45 20.69 3.76
C LYS A 115 -2.71 19.39 3.46
N ALA A 116 -1.43 19.47 3.09
CA ALA A 116 -0.67 18.31 2.67
C ALA A 116 0.12 17.71 3.83
N SER A 117 -0.27 16.49 4.19
CA SER A 117 0.44 15.64 5.13
C SER A 117 1.86 15.34 4.64
N TYR A 118 2.87 15.63 5.48
CA TYR A 118 4.31 15.35 5.28
C TYR A 118 4.66 13.84 5.29
N LEU A 119 3.73 12.99 4.88
CA LEU A 119 3.95 11.55 4.88
C LEU A 119 4.71 11.15 3.62
N PHE A 120 5.98 10.74 3.80
CA PHE A 120 6.73 9.97 2.82
C PHE A 120 6.04 8.63 2.58
N TYR A 121 4.96 8.64 1.80
CA TYR A 121 4.18 7.47 1.46
C TYR A 121 4.28 7.20 -0.04
N ASN A 122 4.93 6.09 -0.38
CA ASN A 122 4.93 5.62 -1.75
C ASN A 122 3.54 5.06 -2.11
N ARG A 123 2.87 5.76 -3.03
CA ARG A 123 1.58 5.36 -3.56
C ARG A 123 1.78 4.21 -4.53
N LYS A 124 1.26 3.05 -4.13
CA LYS A 124 1.12 1.87 -4.99
C LYS A 124 0.09 2.19 -6.08
N SER A 125 0.53 2.26 -7.33
CA SER A 125 -0.21 2.93 -8.39
C SER A 125 -0.26 2.08 -9.64
N LEU A 126 -1.42 2.03 -10.28
CA LEU A 126 -1.60 1.41 -11.58
C LEU A 126 -1.40 2.47 -12.67
N ILE A 127 -0.57 2.16 -13.65
CA ILE A 127 -0.35 2.98 -14.83
C ILE A 127 -0.94 2.26 -16.03
N ILE A 128 -1.66 3.01 -16.83
CA ILE A 128 -2.18 2.60 -18.13
C ILE A 128 -1.44 3.42 -19.17
N TYR A 129 -0.51 2.78 -19.88
CA TYR A 129 0.18 3.40 -21.01
C TYR A 129 -0.69 3.27 -22.25
N ARG A 130 -1.05 4.41 -22.83
CA ARG A 130 -1.85 4.48 -24.06
C ARG A 130 -0.93 4.63 -25.27
N LYS A 131 -1.36 4.16 -26.43
CA LYS A 131 -0.57 4.19 -27.67
C LYS A 131 -0.25 5.63 -28.11
N GLU A 132 -1.28 6.46 -28.25
CA GLU A 132 -1.16 7.82 -28.81
C GLU A 132 -1.39 8.92 -27.78
N LEU A 133 -1.96 8.57 -26.62
CA LEU A 133 -2.34 9.52 -25.57
C LEU A 133 -1.41 9.43 -24.35
N LYS A 134 -1.43 10.48 -23.52
CA LYS A 134 -0.67 10.51 -22.26
C LYS A 134 -1.03 9.30 -21.37
N PRO A 135 -0.07 8.71 -20.64
CA PRO A 135 -0.39 7.62 -19.72
C PRO A 135 -1.30 8.11 -18.59
N ILE A 136 -2.08 7.20 -18.03
CA ILE A 136 -2.96 7.48 -16.88
C ILE A 136 -2.39 6.76 -15.67
N CYS A 137 -2.18 7.49 -14.57
CA CYS A 137 -1.71 6.95 -13.30
C CYS A 137 -2.83 7.00 -12.27
N ILE A 138 -3.27 5.84 -11.80
CA ILE A 138 -4.33 5.68 -10.80
C ILE A 138 -3.68 5.30 -9.46
N TYR A 139 -3.77 6.19 -8.49
CA TYR A 139 -3.12 6.00 -7.19
C TYR A 139 -3.82 5.00 -6.27
N ASN A 140 -3.05 4.42 -5.35
CA ASN A 140 -3.52 3.56 -4.27
C ASN A 140 -4.35 2.37 -4.78
N ILE A 141 -3.79 1.62 -5.73
CA ILE A 141 -4.39 0.43 -6.34
C ILE A 141 -3.60 -0.82 -5.97
N SER A 142 -4.31 -1.92 -5.77
CA SER A 142 -3.70 -3.23 -5.50
C SER A 142 -3.00 -3.81 -6.73
N VAL A 143 -1.88 -4.51 -6.53
CA VAL A 143 -1.19 -5.27 -7.60
C VAL A 143 -2.09 -6.33 -8.24
N LEU A 144 -3.11 -6.81 -7.52
CA LEU A 144 -4.13 -7.73 -8.03
C LEU A 144 -4.84 -7.21 -9.30
N SER A 145 -4.83 -5.89 -9.52
CA SER A 145 -5.31 -5.29 -10.75
C SER A 145 -4.58 -5.79 -12.00
N LEU A 146 -3.26 -5.98 -11.94
CA LEU A 146 -2.50 -6.52 -13.07
C LEU A 146 -2.93 -7.94 -13.41
N TYR A 147 -3.20 -8.77 -12.40
CA TYR A 147 -3.68 -10.14 -12.60
C TYR A 147 -5.04 -10.15 -13.28
N VAL A 148 -5.99 -9.33 -12.82
CA VAL A 148 -7.31 -9.25 -13.47
C VAL A 148 -7.20 -8.70 -14.89
N ILE A 149 -6.40 -7.66 -15.13
CA ILE A 149 -6.16 -7.16 -16.49
C ILE A 149 -5.59 -8.26 -17.39
N LYS A 150 -4.66 -9.07 -16.86
CA LYS A 150 -4.10 -10.22 -17.58
C LYS A 150 -5.11 -11.32 -17.87
N LEU A 151 -6.15 -11.49 -17.06
CA LEU A 151 -7.25 -12.42 -17.37
C LEU A 151 -8.06 -11.95 -18.59
N PHE A 152 -8.32 -10.65 -18.71
CA PHE A 152 -9.06 -10.09 -19.85
C PHE A 152 -8.20 -9.92 -21.11
N LYS A 153 -6.93 -9.54 -20.98
CA LYS A 153 -6.00 -9.33 -22.11
C LYS A 153 -4.61 -9.92 -21.79
N PRO A 154 -4.42 -11.26 -21.92
CA PRO A 154 -3.17 -11.93 -21.54
C PRO A 154 -1.92 -11.41 -22.24
N GLN A 155 -2.05 -11.02 -23.52
CA GLN A 155 -0.96 -10.54 -24.36
C GLN A 155 -0.46 -9.13 -23.98
N LEU A 156 -1.19 -8.40 -23.12
CA LEU A 156 -0.84 -7.04 -22.76
C LEU A 156 0.46 -7.00 -21.95
N ARG A 157 1.43 -6.15 -22.33
CA ARG A 157 2.71 -6.06 -21.60
C ARG A 157 2.50 -5.52 -20.20
N SER A 158 3.18 -6.10 -19.22
CA SER A 158 3.08 -5.67 -17.82
C SER A 158 4.30 -6.01 -16.99
N ASN A 159 4.52 -5.27 -15.92
CA ASN A 159 5.57 -5.52 -14.93
C ASN A 159 5.09 -6.40 -13.75
N ILE A 160 4.21 -7.37 -14.01
CA ILE A 160 3.54 -8.17 -12.98
C ILE A 160 4.51 -8.87 -12.03
N LEU A 161 5.61 -9.44 -12.56
CA LEU A 161 6.63 -10.12 -11.74
C LEU A 161 7.32 -9.17 -10.74
N PRO A 162 8.00 -8.08 -11.18
CA PRO A 162 8.65 -7.17 -10.22
C PRO A 162 7.65 -6.47 -9.30
N ALA A 163 6.44 -6.16 -9.76
CA ALA A 163 5.40 -5.56 -8.93
C ALA A 163 4.92 -6.52 -7.81
N SER A 164 4.77 -7.81 -8.14
CA SER A 164 4.39 -8.84 -7.19
C SER A 164 5.51 -9.13 -6.19
N LEU A 165 6.76 -9.22 -6.65
CA LEU A 165 7.92 -9.38 -5.77
C LEU A 165 8.02 -8.23 -4.77
N ALA A 166 7.92 -6.98 -5.22
CA ALA A 166 7.91 -5.83 -4.32
C ALA A 166 6.75 -5.87 -3.33
N THR A 167 5.55 -6.25 -3.78
CA THR A 167 4.39 -6.38 -2.90
C THR A 167 4.61 -7.47 -1.86
N LEU A 168 5.17 -8.61 -2.25
CA LEU A 168 5.51 -9.72 -1.36
C LEU A 168 6.55 -9.30 -0.32
N SER A 169 7.66 -8.69 -0.74
CA SER A 169 8.67 -8.15 0.19
C SER A 169 8.06 -7.15 1.18
N ASN A 170 7.15 -6.29 0.72
CA ASN A 170 6.45 -5.36 1.61
C ASN A 170 5.57 -6.07 2.64
N VAL A 171 4.84 -7.13 2.25
CA VAL A 171 3.98 -7.91 3.14
C VAL A 171 4.82 -8.71 4.13
N LEU A 172 5.85 -9.42 3.66
CA LEU A 172 6.74 -10.21 4.50
C LEU A 172 7.44 -9.35 5.55
N LEU A 173 7.99 -8.19 5.16
CA LEU A 173 8.68 -7.32 6.11
C LEU A 173 7.74 -6.72 7.16
N ASN A 174 6.52 -6.36 6.76
CA ASN A 174 5.50 -5.90 7.70
C ASN A 174 5.05 -7.03 8.65
N GLY A 175 4.86 -8.23 8.12
CA GLY A 175 4.50 -9.41 8.91
C GLY A 175 5.58 -9.80 9.90
N ALA A 176 6.86 -9.73 9.48
CA ALA A 176 8.00 -10.01 10.34
C ALA A 176 8.08 -9.03 11.53
N ILE A 177 7.83 -7.73 11.31
CA ILE A 177 7.78 -6.75 12.42
C ILE A 177 6.64 -7.03 13.39
N LEU A 178 5.46 -7.41 12.89
CA LEU A 178 4.33 -7.74 13.75
C LEU A 178 4.59 -9.03 14.52
N TYR A 179 5.17 -10.05 13.87
CA TYR A 179 5.57 -11.30 14.50
C TYR A 179 6.59 -11.08 15.61
N GLU A 180 7.63 -10.28 15.35
CA GLU A 180 8.65 -9.97 16.34
C GLU A 180 8.05 -9.30 17.60
N GLY A 181 7.07 -8.42 17.43
CA GLY A 181 6.38 -7.81 18.56
C GLY A 181 5.41 -8.75 19.26
N LEU A 182 4.60 -9.50 18.51
CA LEU A 182 3.55 -10.35 19.08
C LEU A 182 4.07 -11.63 19.73
N VAL A 183 5.16 -12.21 19.21
CA VAL A 183 5.69 -13.51 19.65
C VAL A 183 6.97 -13.33 20.44
N ASN A 184 7.90 -12.53 19.94
CA ASN A 184 9.20 -12.33 20.56
C ASN A 184 9.24 -11.10 21.48
N HIS A 185 8.14 -10.36 21.61
CA HIS A 185 8.02 -9.17 22.48
C HIS A 185 9.07 -8.10 22.21
N TYR A 186 9.53 -7.99 20.96
CA TYR A 186 10.69 -7.17 20.57
C TYR A 186 11.91 -7.38 21.48
N ASP A 187 12.08 -8.55 22.09
CA ASP A 187 13.28 -8.96 22.83
C ASP A 187 14.42 -9.27 21.83
N ILE A 188 14.76 -8.26 21.03
CA ILE A 188 15.79 -8.32 20.02
C ILE A 188 17.13 -8.18 20.75
N LYS A 189 17.63 -9.30 21.29
CA LYS A 189 18.93 -9.38 21.96
C LYS A 189 20.11 -9.05 21.05
N SER A 190 19.89 -9.14 19.74
CA SER A 190 20.90 -8.88 18.71
C SER A 190 20.69 -7.51 18.08
N SER A 191 21.58 -6.57 18.41
CA SER A 191 21.66 -5.27 17.73
C SER A 191 21.77 -5.40 16.20
N VAL A 192 22.35 -6.51 15.71
CA VAL A 192 22.45 -6.85 14.30
C VAL A 192 21.08 -7.11 13.67
N LEU A 193 20.18 -7.83 14.35
CA LEU A 193 18.81 -8.07 13.86
C LEU A 193 18.02 -6.77 13.77
N PHE A 194 18.13 -5.90 14.78
CA PHE A 194 17.49 -4.60 14.80
C PHE A 194 17.98 -3.71 13.64
N MET A 195 19.29 -3.60 13.45
CA MET A 195 19.88 -2.86 12.33
C MET A 195 19.46 -3.46 10.98
N GLY A 196 19.36 -4.79 10.90
CA GLY A 196 18.83 -5.50 9.73
C GLY A 196 17.41 -5.06 9.36
N PHE A 197 16.51 -4.95 10.32
CA PHE A 197 15.16 -4.44 10.09
C PHE A 197 15.15 -3.00 9.56
N ILE A 198 15.97 -2.11 10.13
CA ILE A 198 16.10 -0.73 9.65
C ILE A 198 16.54 -0.70 8.18
N VAL A 199 17.60 -1.43 7.85
CA VAL A 199 18.12 -1.50 6.48
C VAL A 199 17.07 -2.05 5.52
N LEU A 200 16.38 -3.12 5.88
CA LEU A 200 15.32 -3.70 5.05
C LEU A 200 14.16 -2.72 4.84
N TYR A 201 13.80 -1.93 5.86
CA TYR A 201 12.78 -0.89 5.72
C TYR A 201 13.23 0.23 4.80
N LEU A 202 14.48 0.68 4.88
CA LEU A 202 15.05 1.67 3.97
C LEU A 202 15.06 1.18 2.51
N VAL A 203 15.48 -0.07 2.29
CA VAL A 203 15.43 -0.71 0.96
C VAL A 203 14.00 -0.73 0.44
N LYS A 204 13.05 -1.14 1.27
CA LYS A 204 11.63 -1.17 0.93
C LYS A 204 11.05 0.22 0.63
N SER A 205 11.36 1.22 1.43
CA SER A 205 10.74 2.55 1.35
C SER A 205 11.39 3.47 0.32
N LEU A 206 12.64 3.21 -0.07
CA LEU A 206 13.38 4.07 -1.00
C LEU A 206 13.79 3.32 -2.27
N PHE A 207 14.57 2.25 -2.13
CA PHE A 207 15.19 1.58 -3.28
C PHE A 207 14.18 0.87 -4.17
N ILE A 208 13.25 0.09 -3.61
CA ILE A 208 12.22 -0.62 -4.39
C ILE A 208 11.37 0.36 -5.26
N PRO A 209 10.79 1.44 -4.69
CA PRO A 209 10.07 2.43 -5.48
C PRO A 209 10.89 3.04 -6.63
N LEU A 210 12.14 3.43 -6.34
CA LEU A 210 13.04 4.04 -7.32
C LEU A 210 13.40 3.05 -8.44
N ALA A 211 13.72 1.81 -8.08
CA ALA A 211 14.09 0.76 -9.03
C ALA A 211 12.93 0.42 -9.98
N ILE A 212 11.73 0.20 -9.45
CA ILE A 212 10.56 -0.15 -10.27
C ILE A 212 10.17 1.01 -11.19
N THR A 213 10.11 2.23 -10.66
CA THR A 213 9.76 3.41 -11.46
C THR A 213 10.82 3.71 -12.51
N GLY A 214 12.11 3.61 -12.14
CA GLY A 214 13.24 3.76 -13.05
C GLY A 214 13.22 2.74 -14.19
N HIS A 215 12.95 1.47 -13.88
CA HIS A 215 12.81 0.41 -14.88
C HIS A 215 11.65 0.69 -15.85
N GLN A 216 10.48 1.12 -15.36
CA GLN A 216 9.36 1.47 -16.24
C GLN A 216 9.65 2.69 -17.12
N ASN A 217 10.36 3.69 -16.60
CA ASN A 217 10.79 4.84 -17.40
C ASN A 217 11.84 4.48 -18.45
N ALA A 218 12.69 3.48 -18.21
CA ALA A 218 13.63 3.00 -19.22
C ALA A 218 12.92 2.35 -20.41
N ILE A 219 11.78 1.69 -20.17
CA ILE A 219 10.98 1.02 -21.21
C ILE A 219 10.07 2.00 -21.96
N HIS A 220 9.41 2.90 -21.23
CA HIS A 220 8.34 3.75 -21.76
C HIS A 220 8.74 5.22 -21.94
N GLY A 221 10.01 5.56 -21.70
CA GLY A 221 10.49 6.94 -21.59
C GLY A 221 10.20 7.56 -20.23
N LYS A 222 10.88 8.66 -19.90
CA LYS A 222 10.71 9.42 -18.63
C LYS A 222 9.32 10.09 -18.56
N LEU A 223 8.30 9.29 -18.28
CA LEU A 223 6.90 9.70 -18.20
C LEU A 223 6.43 9.82 -16.74
N ILE A 224 7.05 9.08 -15.82
CA ILE A 224 6.59 8.93 -14.44
C ILE A 224 7.72 9.29 -13.50
N LEU A 225 7.56 10.39 -12.79
CA LEU A 225 8.58 10.89 -11.90
C LEU A 225 8.05 10.86 -10.47
N HIS A 226 8.94 10.55 -9.55
CA HIS A 226 8.68 10.84 -8.14
C HIS A 226 8.60 12.36 -7.99
N ASP A 227 7.59 12.82 -7.28
CA ASP A 227 7.48 14.24 -6.98
C ASP A 227 8.70 14.71 -6.18
N THR A 228 9.27 15.84 -6.59
CA THR A 228 10.39 16.50 -5.90
C THR A 228 9.89 17.71 -5.13
N ALA A 229 10.68 18.18 -4.17
CA ALA A 229 10.35 19.38 -3.39
C ALA A 229 10.13 20.64 -4.23
N TYR A 230 10.78 20.71 -5.39
CA TYR A 230 10.78 21.89 -6.25
C TYR A 230 9.86 21.76 -7.48
N LYS A 231 9.14 20.64 -7.65
CA LYS A 231 8.21 20.36 -8.77
C LYS A 231 8.71 20.75 -10.18
N ARG A 232 10.04 20.83 -10.37
CA ARG A 232 10.65 21.36 -11.60
C ARG A 232 10.38 20.45 -12.81
N ASP A 233 10.27 19.14 -12.56
CA ASP A 233 9.90 18.12 -13.54
C ASP A 233 8.75 17.25 -13.01
N GLY A 234 7.51 17.59 -13.38
CA GLY A 234 6.33 16.82 -13.00
C GLY A 234 6.14 15.57 -13.86
N SER A 235 5.48 14.54 -13.32
CA SER A 235 5.06 13.39 -14.14
C SER A 235 4.19 13.86 -15.31
N LYS A 236 4.46 13.32 -16.51
CA LYS A 236 3.70 13.60 -17.73
C LYS A 236 2.37 12.83 -17.82
N ALA A 237 2.10 11.98 -16.81
CA ALA A 237 0.89 11.18 -16.72
C ALA A 237 -0.30 11.99 -16.19
N VAL A 238 -1.52 11.61 -16.60
CA VAL A 238 -2.76 12.09 -15.98
C VAL A 238 -2.94 11.37 -14.64
N ILE A 239 -2.86 12.10 -13.53
CA ILE A 239 -2.87 11.54 -12.17
C ILE A 239 -4.29 11.52 -11.58
N ILE A 240 -4.73 10.36 -11.09
CA ILE A 240 -6.12 10.07 -10.68
C ILE A 240 -6.25 9.58 -9.23
#